data_AF-A0A7L3PYC2-F1
#
_entry.id   AF-A0A7L3PYC2-F1
#
_cell.length_a   1.000
_cell.length_b   1.000
_cell.length_c   1.000
_cell.angle_alpha   90.00
_cell.angle_beta   90.00
_cell.angle_gamma   90.00
#
_symmetry.space_group_name_H-M   'P 1'
#
loop_
_entity.id
_entity.type
_entity.pdbx_description
1 polymer ?
#
loop_
_entity_poly.entity_id
_entity_poly.type
_entity_poly.pdbx_seq_one_letter_code
_entity_poly.pdbx_strand_id
1 'polypeptide(L)'
;PSGRGVRLPEVFCIISCLGCFGLFSKILDEVEKRRQISMAVIYPFMQGLRESPFPAPGKSVTIKSFIPESGTELIELTRPVDAHLEHVEFQALLQRLSPPLILHIFASAVLERRLIFLAEELSVLSQCIHAVAALLYPFTWAHTYIPVVPECLLDTVCCPTPFMVGIQMRHLEQLLEQPMEEALIVDLCQGKIIRAVGDEEEILPAKLQNEVLTSLNRHNSNNNVHSKD
;
A
#
# COMPACT_ATOMS: atom_id res chain seq x y z
N PRO A 1 23.73 14.68 5.93
CA PRO A 1 24.83 15.22 6.79
C PRO A 1 26.03 14.24 6.95
N SER A 2 27.26 14.75 6.96
CA SER A 2 28.49 13.94 7.07
C SER A 2 28.79 13.55 8.52
N GLY A 3 29.06 12.26 8.82
CA GLY A 3 29.45 11.80 10.17
C GLY A 3 29.65 10.28 10.25
N ARG A 4 30.64 9.84 11.03
CA ARG A 4 31.05 8.43 11.19
C ARG A 4 30.24 7.75 12.31
N GLY A 5 29.13 7.09 11.97
CA GLY A 5 28.35 6.27 12.89
C GLY A 5 27.19 5.56 12.20
N VAL A 6 26.71 4.46 12.79
CA VAL A 6 25.48 3.78 12.35
C VAL A 6 24.32 4.73 12.59
N ARG A 7 23.69 5.20 11.51
CA ARG A 7 22.46 6.00 11.62
C ARG A 7 21.27 5.08 11.44
N LEU A 8 20.37 5.12 12.43
CA LEU A 8 19.03 4.61 12.23
C LEU A 8 18.37 5.42 11.10
N PRO A 9 17.56 4.79 10.25
CA PRO A 9 16.81 5.51 9.23
C PRO A 9 15.93 6.58 9.89
N GLU A 10 15.95 7.79 9.34
CA GLU A 10 15.03 8.87 9.71
C GLU A 10 13.80 8.77 8.80
N VAL A 11 12.61 8.90 9.38
CA VAL A 11 11.34 8.73 8.65
C VAL A 11 10.46 9.95 8.90
N PHE A 12 9.93 10.53 7.82
CA PHE A 12 8.88 11.55 7.89
C PHE A 12 7.52 10.87 7.62
N CYS A 13 6.54 11.16 8.46
CA CYS A 13 5.22 10.57 8.38
C CYS A 13 4.15 11.65 8.56
N ILE A 14 3.12 11.61 7.71
CA ILE A 14 1.90 12.40 7.85
C ILE A 14 0.77 11.45 8.23
N ILE A 15 0.11 11.74 9.34
CA ILE A 15 -1.05 11.00 9.81
C ILE A 15 -2.30 11.80 9.42
N SER A 16 -3.19 11.16 8.66
CA SER A 16 -4.39 11.80 8.13
C SER A 16 -5.54 10.81 8.04
N CYS A 17 -6.78 11.29 8.24
CA CYS A 17 -8.00 10.54 7.95
C CYS A 17 -8.45 10.66 6.48
N LEU A 18 -7.70 11.40 5.66
CA LEU A 18 -7.98 11.62 4.24
C LEU A 18 -7.05 10.77 3.39
N GLY A 19 -7.59 10.09 2.38
CA GLY A 19 -6.81 9.31 1.42
C GLY A 19 -6.14 10.13 0.32
N CYS A 20 -5.72 11.37 0.58
CA CYS A 20 -5.14 12.26 -0.43
C CYS A 20 -3.63 12.01 -0.63
N PHE A 21 -3.26 10.80 -1.04
CA PHE A 21 -1.87 10.34 -1.00
C PHE A 21 -0.95 11.14 -1.92
N GLY A 22 -1.39 11.57 -3.11
CA GLY A 22 -0.57 12.39 -4.00
C GLY A 22 -0.25 13.75 -3.38
N LEU A 23 -1.23 14.36 -2.70
CA LEU A 23 -1.03 15.61 -1.95
C LEU A 23 -0.02 15.40 -0.81
N PHE A 24 -0.14 14.33 -0.02
CA PHE A 24 0.78 14.06 1.09
C PHE A 24 2.17 13.66 0.64
N SER A 25 2.30 12.89 -0.45
CA SER A 25 3.58 12.55 -1.07
C SER A 25 4.32 13.82 -1.48
N LYS A 26 3.63 14.74 -2.17
CA LYS A 26 4.23 16.02 -2.56
C LYS A 26 4.69 16.84 -1.36
N ILE A 27 3.95 16.83 -0.24
CA ILE A 27 4.40 17.47 1.00
C ILE A 27 5.68 16.79 1.53
N LEU A 28 5.72 15.46 1.55
CA LEU A 28 6.88 14.70 2.02
C LEU A 28 8.11 14.94 1.14
N ASP A 29 7.96 15.02 -0.19
CA ASP A 29 9.02 15.35 -1.14
C ASP A 29 9.60 16.75 -0.84
N GLU A 30 8.73 17.73 -0.55
CA GLU A 30 9.15 19.07 -0.17
C GLU A 30 9.84 19.11 1.21
N VAL A 31 9.42 18.27 2.16
CA VAL A 31 10.12 18.09 3.44
C VAL A 31 11.49 17.47 3.23
N GLU A 32 11.61 16.43 2.41
CA GLU A 32 12.87 15.75 2.09
C GLU A 32 13.84 16.72 1.40
N LYS A 33 13.39 17.46 0.38
CA LYS A 33 14.16 18.50 -0.31
C LYS A 33 14.77 19.50 0.70
N ARG A 34 13.97 19.94 1.68
CA ARG A 34 14.42 20.86 2.76
C ARG A 34 15.35 20.19 3.75
N ARG A 35 15.12 18.91 4.07
CA ARG A 35 15.96 18.12 4.97
C ARG A 35 17.39 18.02 4.47
N GLN A 36 17.60 17.92 3.16
CA GLN A 36 18.94 17.90 2.57
C GLN A 36 19.73 19.20 2.82
N ILE A 37 19.05 20.30 3.09
CA ILE A 37 19.64 21.60 3.46
C ILE A 37 19.81 21.69 4.98
N SER A 38 18.70 21.68 5.74
CA SER A 38 18.72 21.77 7.21
C SER A 38 17.35 21.45 7.82
N MET A 39 17.31 20.92 9.05
CA MET A 39 16.04 20.80 9.79
C MET A 39 15.35 22.16 10.01
N ALA A 40 16.13 23.23 10.13
CA ALA A 40 15.62 24.56 10.46
C ALA A 40 14.70 25.14 9.37
N VAL A 41 14.85 24.70 8.11
CA VAL A 41 14.03 25.16 6.99
C VAL A 41 12.73 24.39 6.81
N ILE A 42 12.58 23.23 7.48
CA ILE A 42 11.35 22.42 7.43
C ILE A 42 10.24 23.13 8.23
N TYR A 43 10.57 23.68 9.41
CA TYR A 43 9.56 24.28 10.29
C TYR A 43 8.77 25.43 9.63
N PRO A 44 9.40 26.44 8.97
CA PRO A 44 8.66 27.48 8.26
C PRO A 44 7.73 26.94 7.17
N PHE A 45 8.14 25.90 6.45
CA PHE A 45 7.30 25.26 5.44
C PHE A 45 6.07 24.57 6.07
N MET A 46 6.28 23.80 7.14
CA MET A 46 5.20 23.15 7.89
C MET A 46 4.25 24.18 8.54
N GLN A 47 4.78 25.32 8.96
CA GLN A 47 3.96 26.43 9.46
C GLN A 47 3.08 27.00 8.34
N GLY A 48 3.65 27.26 7.16
CA GLY A 48 2.88 27.73 6.00
C GLY A 48 1.80 26.73 5.56
N LEU A 49 2.09 25.42 5.60
CA LEU A 49 1.11 24.35 5.38
C LEU A 49 -0.06 24.43 6.37
N ARG A 50 0.25 24.58 7.67
CA ARG A 50 -0.77 24.62 8.74
C ARG A 50 -1.63 25.88 8.68
N GLU A 51 -1.07 27.01 8.26
CA GLU A 51 -1.77 28.29 8.14
C GLU A 51 -2.60 28.39 6.85
N SER A 52 -2.27 27.58 5.84
CA SER A 52 -3.01 27.53 4.59
C SER A 52 -4.32 26.75 4.75
N PRO A 53 -5.40 27.15 4.05
CA PRO A 53 -6.62 26.36 4.05
C PRO A 53 -6.37 25.01 3.36
N PHE A 54 -6.88 23.93 3.95
CA PHE A 54 -6.84 22.63 3.29
C PHE A 54 -7.74 22.67 2.04
N PRO A 55 -7.26 22.21 0.86
CA PRO A 55 -8.03 22.31 -0.38
C PRO A 55 -9.36 21.53 -0.31
N ALA A 56 -10.41 22.12 -0.86
CA ALA A 56 -11.67 21.41 -1.11
C ALA A 56 -11.48 20.37 -2.23
N PRO A 57 -12.33 19.33 -2.34
CA PRO A 57 -12.22 18.32 -3.41
C PRO A 57 -12.14 18.96 -4.81
N GLY A 58 -11.14 18.55 -5.60
CA GLY A 58 -10.86 19.09 -6.93
C GLY A 58 -10.29 20.51 -6.97
N LYS A 59 -9.88 21.07 -5.82
CA LYS A 59 -9.28 22.40 -5.73
C LYS A 59 -7.81 22.31 -5.33
N SER A 60 -7.07 23.38 -5.66
CA SER A 60 -5.68 23.57 -5.28
C SER A 60 -5.53 24.69 -4.26
N VAL A 61 -4.48 24.61 -3.45
CA VAL A 61 -3.95 25.71 -2.66
C VAL A 61 -2.49 25.92 -3.03
N THR A 62 -2.04 27.18 -3.09
CA THR A 62 -0.63 27.50 -3.35
C THR A 62 0.03 27.99 -2.08
N ILE A 63 1.14 27.37 -1.73
CA ILE A 63 1.94 27.71 -0.55
C ILE A 63 3.21 28.40 -1.03
N LYS A 64 3.50 29.57 -0.44
CA LYS A 64 4.77 30.26 -0.64
C LYS A 64 5.76 29.75 0.39
N SER A 65 6.89 29.22 -0.07
CA SER A 65 7.95 28.77 0.83
C SER A 65 9.28 29.31 0.36
N PHE A 66 10.05 29.88 1.29
CA PHE A 66 11.43 30.26 1.03
C PHE A 66 12.36 29.05 1.23
N ILE A 67 13.30 28.86 0.32
CA ILE A 67 14.40 27.91 0.43
C ILE A 67 15.71 28.72 0.30
N PRO A 68 16.68 28.57 1.22
CA PRO A 68 17.99 29.20 1.08
C PRO A 68 18.61 28.87 -0.29
N GLU A 69 19.27 29.85 -0.92
CA GLU A 69 19.90 29.73 -2.25
C GLU A 69 18.93 29.59 -3.44
N SER A 70 17.75 28.98 -3.28
CA SER A 70 16.73 28.84 -4.34
C SER A 70 15.69 29.96 -4.37
N GLY A 71 15.51 30.72 -3.28
CA GLY A 71 14.55 31.81 -3.20
C GLY A 71 13.15 31.36 -2.79
N THR A 72 12.12 32.12 -3.18
CA THR A 72 10.73 31.78 -2.86
C THR A 72 10.12 30.90 -3.95
N GLU A 73 9.70 29.69 -3.57
CA GLU A 73 8.98 28.76 -4.44
C GLU A 73 7.48 28.79 -4.15
N LEU A 74 6.69 28.51 -5.19
CA LEU A 74 5.25 28.35 -5.13
C LEU A 74 4.91 26.87 -5.27
N ILE A 75 4.42 26.27 -4.19
CA ILE A 75 4.08 24.85 -4.14
C ILE A 75 2.57 24.74 -4.25
N GLU A 76 2.09 24.18 -5.37
CA GLU A 76 0.68 23.88 -5.56
C GLU A 76 0.32 22.51 -4.97
N LEU A 77 -0.66 22.47 -4.08
CA LEU A 77 -1.21 21.24 -3.51
C LEU A 77 -2.66 21.07 -3.93
N THR A 78 -2.96 19.99 -4.64
CA THR A 78 -4.29 19.71 -5.17
C THR A 78 -4.94 18.56 -4.41
N ARG A 79 -6.17 18.74 -3.95
CA ARG A 79 -6.98 17.62 -3.43
C ARG A 79 -7.71 16.97 -4.60
N PRO A 80 -7.63 15.63 -4.77
CA PRO A 80 -8.41 14.95 -5.80
C PRO A 80 -9.92 15.13 -5.56
N VAL A 81 -10.71 15.00 -6.62
CA VAL A 81 -12.18 14.97 -6.51
C VAL A 81 -12.62 13.69 -5.79
N ASP A 82 -12.02 12.56 -6.17
CA ASP A 82 -12.21 11.26 -5.56
C ASP A 82 -10.83 10.67 -5.21
N ALA A 83 -10.68 10.28 -3.95
CA ALA A 83 -9.44 9.73 -3.40
C ALA A 83 -9.44 8.20 -3.33
N HIS A 84 -10.53 7.53 -3.71
CA HIS A 84 -10.75 6.11 -3.45
C HIS A 84 -9.61 5.22 -3.99
N LEU A 85 -9.12 5.50 -5.20
CA LEU A 85 -8.08 4.72 -5.88
C LEU A 85 -6.75 5.45 -6.07
N GLU A 86 -6.56 6.64 -5.47
CA GLU A 86 -5.38 7.50 -5.74
C GLU A 86 -4.04 6.83 -5.38
N HIS A 87 -4.05 5.92 -4.40
CA HIS A 87 -2.87 5.23 -3.87
C HIS A 87 -2.78 3.77 -4.28
N VAL A 88 -3.68 3.34 -5.17
CA VAL A 88 -3.83 1.94 -5.52
C VAL A 88 -2.97 1.62 -6.74
N GLU A 89 -1.86 0.92 -6.50
CA GLU A 89 -0.94 0.47 -7.54
C GLU A 89 -1.23 -1.00 -7.91
N PHE A 90 -2.23 -1.24 -8.76
CA PHE A 90 -2.57 -2.60 -9.22
C PHE A 90 -1.40 -3.31 -9.91
N GLN A 91 -0.48 -2.54 -10.51
CA GLN A 91 0.71 -3.09 -11.15
C GLN A 91 1.60 -3.84 -10.16
N ALA A 92 1.69 -3.37 -8.90
CA ALA A 92 2.45 -4.07 -7.86
C ALA A 92 1.90 -5.49 -7.63
N LEU A 93 0.57 -5.66 -7.66
CA LEU A 93 -0.07 -6.97 -7.53
C LEU A 93 0.18 -7.85 -8.77
N LEU A 94 -0.03 -7.28 -9.97
CA LEU A 94 0.11 -7.99 -11.24
C LEU A 94 1.54 -8.45 -11.54
N GLN A 95 2.55 -7.72 -11.05
CA GLN A 95 3.96 -8.10 -11.20
C GLN A 95 4.39 -9.21 -10.24
N ARG A 96 3.69 -9.38 -9.11
CA ARG A 96 4.05 -10.34 -8.06
C ARG A 96 3.25 -11.63 -8.14
N LEU A 97 2.04 -11.58 -8.70
CA LEU A 97 1.10 -12.70 -8.69
C LEU A 97 0.57 -13.02 -10.08
N SER A 98 0.40 -14.32 -10.34
CA SER A 98 -0.27 -14.78 -11.55
C SER A 98 -1.79 -14.50 -11.48
N PRO A 99 -2.47 -14.32 -12.62
CA PRO A 99 -3.91 -14.10 -12.64
C PRO A 99 -4.76 -15.13 -11.87
N PRO A 100 -4.46 -16.45 -11.89
CA PRO A 100 -5.15 -17.43 -11.04
C PRO A 100 -5.02 -17.14 -9.54
N LEU A 101 -3.83 -16.77 -9.08
CA LEU A 101 -3.62 -16.45 -7.66
C LEU A 101 -4.37 -15.17 -7.26
N ILE A 102 -4.37 -14.15 -8.11
CA ILE A 102 -5.15 -12.93 -7.89
C ILE A 102 -6.64 -13.26 -7.76
N LEU A 103 -7.15 -14.19 -8.59
CA LEU A 103 -8.53 -14.64 -8.51
C LEU A 103 -8.84 -15.38 -7.19
N HIS A 104 -7.96 -16.27 -6.73
CA HIS A 104 -8.13 -16.96 -5.44
C HIS A 104 -8.10 -16.00 -4.24
N ILE A 105 -7.21 -15.01 -4.28
CA ILE A 105 -7.13 -13.96 -3.27
C ILE A 105 -8.40 -13.11 -3.28
N PHE A 106 -8.87 -12.71 -4.47
CA PHE A 106 -10.12 -11.97 -4.62
C PHE A 106 -11.31 -12.78 -4.09
N ALA A 107 -11.43 -14.06 -4.45
CA ALA A 107 -12.47 -14.94 -3.97
C ALA A 107 -12.46 -15.07 -2.43
N SER A 108 -11.26 -15.22 -1.86
CA SER A 108 -11.07 -15.29 -0.40
C SER A 108 -11.40 -13.96 0.30
N ALA A 109 -11.11 -12.83 -0.33
CA ALA A 109 -11.48 -11.50 0.17
C ALA A 109 -13.01 -11.29 0.13
N VAL A 110 -13.70 -11.75 -0.92
CA VAL A 110 -15.16 -11.68 -1.00
C VAL A 110 -15.85 -12.54 0.07
N LEU A 111 -15.21 -13.64 0.49
CA LEU A 111 -15.67 -14.45 1.64
C LEU A 111 -15.20 -13.93 3.00
N GLU A 112 -14.58 -12.76 3.06
CA GLU A 112 -14.07 -12.16 4.30
C GLU A 112 -13.15 -13.15 5.07
N ARG A 113 -12.20 -13.81 4.37
CA ARG A 113 -11.26 -14.73 5.01
C ARG A 113 -10.11 -14.02 5.75
N ARG A 114 -9.36 -14.79 6.54
CA ARG A 114 -8.09 -14.36 7.13
C ARG A 114 -7.00 -14.38 6.05
N LEU A 115 -6.59 -13.21 5.56
CA LEU A 115 -5.60 -13.04 4.50
C LEU A 115 -4.29 -12.52 5.05
N ILE A 116 -3.19 -13.22 4.78
CA ILE A 116 -1.84 -12.81 5.16
C ILE A 116 -0.97 -12.75 3.94
N PHE A 117 -0.33 -11.60 3.74
CA PHE A 117 0.64 -11.39 2.67
C PHE A 117 2.04 -11.25 3.24
N LEU A 118 3.01 -11.87 2.60
CA LEU A 118 4.42 -11.83 2.98
C LEU A 118 5.24 -11.20 1.86
N ALA A 119 6.09 -10.24 2.20
CA ALA A 119 7.12 -9.71 1.31
C ALA A 119 8.34 -9.23 2.10
N GLU A 120 9.47 -9.05 1.43
CA GLU A 120 10.68 -8.46 2.04
C GLU A 120 10.54 -6.95 2.21
N GLU A 121 10.04 -6.27 1.18
CA GLU A 121 9.90 -4.82 1.11
C GLU A 121 8.54 -4.34 1.66
N LEU A 122 8.57 -3.33 2.53
CA LEU A 122 7.36 -2.74 3.11
C LEU A 122 6.46 -2.06 2.07
N SER A 123 7.06 -1.45 1.04
CA SER A 123 6.36 -0.84 -0.10
C SER A 123 5.54 -1.88 -0.86
N VAL A 124 6.13 -3.04 -1.14
CA VAL A 124 5.46 -4.14 -1.86
C VAL A 124 4.27 -4.65 -1.05
N LEU A 125 4.46 -4.86 0.27
CA LEU A 125 3.37 -5.26 1.17
C LEU A 125 2.21 -4.28 1.12
N SER A 126 2.47 -3.00 1.41
CA SER A 126 1.40 -2.00 1.48
C SER A 126 0.70 -1.83 0.14
N GLN A 127 1.44 -1.70 -0.97
CA GLN A 127 0.88 -1.53 -2.31
C GLN A 127 0.01 -2.72 -2.73
N CYS A 128 0.48 -3.96 -2.52
CA CYS A 128 -0.30 -5.15 -2.89
C CYS A 128 -1.58 -5.26 -2.05
N ILE A 129 -1.52 -4.97 -0.76
CA ILE A 129 -2.68 -5.07 0.14
C ILE A 129 -3.70 -3.96 -0.12
N HIS A 130 -3.25 -2.74 -0.44
CA HIS A 130 -4.15 -1.68 -0.94
C HIS A 130 -4.82 -2.10 -2.26
N ALA A 131 -4.07 -2.69 -3.19
CA ALA A 131 -4.62 -3.20 -4.44
C ALA A 131 -5.66 -4.30 -4.23
N VAL A 132 -5.39 -5.28 -3.37
CA VAL A 132 -6.37 -6.35 -3.05
C VAL A 132 -7.64 -5.79 -2.44
N ALA A 133 -7.54 -4.87 -1.46
CA ALA A 133 -8.71 -4.23 -0.88
C ALA A 133 -9.53 -3.45 -1.93
N ALA A 134 -8.86 -2.77 -2.86
CA ALA A 134 -9.50 -2.02 -3.93
C ALA A 134 -10.19 -2.89 -4.99
N LEU A 135 -9.80 -4.16 -5.15
CA LEU A 135 -10.52 -5.11 -6.02
C LEU A 135 -11.97 -5.35 -5.56
N LEU A 136 -12.28 -5.06 -4.30
CA LEU A 136 -13.63 -5.22 -3.74
C LEU A 136 -14.60 -4.11 -4.18
N TYR A 137 -14.13 -3.04 -4.83
CA TYR A 137 -14.98 -1.93 -5.28
C TYR A 137 -16.23 -2.44 -6.02
N PRO A 138 -17.44 -1.93 -5.70
CA PRO A 138 -17.74 -0.78 -4.84
C PRO A 138 -17.84 -1.10 -3.34
N PHE A 139 -17.55 -2.33 -2.92
CA PHE A 139 -17.47 -2.71 -1.52
C PHE A 139 -16.14 -2.30 -0.90
N THR A 140 -16.13 -2.25 0.43
CA THR A 140 -14.93 -1.96 1.21
C THR A 140 -14.71 -3.09 2.20
N TRP A 141 -13.45 -3.43 2.45
CA TRP A 141 -13.10 -4.36 3.51
C TRP A 141 -13.55 -3.80 4.86
N ALA A 142 -14.36 -4.56 5.60
CA ALA A 142 -15.01 -4.08 6.82
C ALA A 142 -14.28 -4.48 8.11
N HIS A 143 -13.28 -5.38 8.03
CA HIS A 143 -12.62 -5.98 9.18
C HIS A 143 -11.21 -5.44 9.41
N THR A 144 -10.47 -6.05 10.33
CA THR A 144 -9.09 -5.67 10.64
C THR A 144 -8.25 -5.60 9.36
N TYR A 145 -7.61 -4.45 9.15
CA TYR A 145 -6.83 -4.14 7.96
C TYR A 145 -5.50 -3.52 8.40
N ILE A 146 -4.40 -4.25 8.23
CA ILE A 146 -3.06 -3.80 8.65
C ILE A 146 -2.06 -4.09 7.51
N PRO A 147 -1.87 -3.16 6.57
CA PRO A 147 -0.99 -3.38 5.41
C PRO A 147 0.45 -3.74 5.76
N VAL A 148 0.92 -3.29 6.94
CA VAL A 148 2.23 -3.64 7.49
C VAL A 148 2.08 -3.83 9.00
N VAL A 149 2.15 -5.08 9.44
CA VAL A 149 2.09 -5.45 10.86
C VAL A 149 3.47 -5.26 11.49
N PRO A 150 3.59 -4.42 12.54
CA PRO A 150 4.83 -4.34 13.31
C PRO A 150 5.04 -5.62 14.11
N GLU A 151 6.30 -5.96 14.40
CA GLU A 151 6.69 -7.20 15.10
C GLU A 151 5.94 -7.40 16.42
N CYS A 152 5.75 -6.33 17.20
CA CYS A 152 5.04 -6.38 18.48
C CYS A 152 3.54 -6.70 18.37
N LEU A 153 2.97 -6.70 17.16
CA LEU A 153 1.57 -7.02 16.89
C LEU A 153 1.41 -8.31 16.07
N LEU A 154 2.45 -9.13 15.91
CA LEU A 154 2.36 -10.39 15.15
C LEU A 154 1.26 -11.32 15.67
N ASP A 155 1.04 -11.37 16.98
CA ASP A 155 0.02 -12.21 17.61
C ASP A 155 -1.42 -11.86 17.17
N THR A 156 -1.62 -10.72 16.47
CA THR A 156 -2.91 -10.35 15.88
C THR A 156 -3.43 -11.40 14.88
N VAL A 157 -2.54 -12.18 14.26
CA VAL A 157 -2.92 -13.26 13.34
C VAL A 157 -3.69 -14.40 14.03
N CYS A 158 -3.63 -14.49 15.35
CA CYS A 158 -4.40 -15.44 16.16
C CYS A 158 -5.86 -14.99 16.38
N CYS A 159 -6.24 -13.81 15.88
CA CYS A 159 -7.61 -13.32 16.00
C CYS A 159 -8.59 -14.23 15.23
N PRO A 160 -9.72 -14.63 15.83
CA PRO A 160 -10.69 -15.49 15.16
C PRO A 160 -11.53 -14.74 14.11
N THR A 161 -11.51 -13.41 14.08
CA THR A 161 -12.27 -12.63 13.10
C THR A 161 -11.54 -12.57 11.75
N PRO A 162 -12.23 -12.26 10.65
CA PRO A 162 -11.58 -11.89 9.40
C PRO A 162 -10.54 -10.79 9.59
N PHE A 163 -9.47 -10.84 8.78
CA PHE A 163 -8.49 -9.79 8.70
C PHE A 163 -7.74 -9.84 7.37
N MET A 164 -7.15 -8.72 6.98
CA MET A 164 -6.24 -8.61 5.86
C MET A 164 -4.97 -7.91 6.32
N VAL A 165 -3.85 -8.64 6.36
CA VAL A 165 -2.61 -8.15 6.97
C VAL A 165 -1.37 -8.44 6.13
N GLY A 166 -0.36 -7.57 6.24
CA GLY A 166 0.94 -7.73 5.62
C GLY A 166 2.03 -7.93 6.66
N ILE A 167 2.85 -8.96 6.48
CA ILE A 167 3.91 -9.34 7.42
C ILE A 167 5.23 -9.40 6.66
N GLN A 168 6.31 -8.91 7.25
CA GLN A 168 7.63 -9.03 6.61
C GLN A 168 8.06 -10.49 6.55
N MET A 169 8.64 -10.89 5.41
CA MET A 169 9.05 -12.27 5.13
C MET A 169 9.99 -12.85 6.20
N ARG A 170 10.81 -12.01 6.84
CA ARG A 170 11.68 -12.41 7.96
C ARG A 170 10.95 -13.00 9.17
N HIS A 171 9.64 -12.79 9.30
CA HIS A 171 8.83 -13.33 10.40
C HIS A 171 8.04 -14.59 9.99
N LEU A 172 8.32 -15.19 8.82
CA LEU A 172 7.61 -16.36 8.31
C LEU A 172 7.65 -17.54 9.29
N GLU A 173 8.81 -17.87 9.87
CA GLU A 173 8.95 -18.99 10.79
C GLU A 173 8.06 -18.80 12.03
N GLN A 174 8.16 -17.63 12.69
CA GLN A 174 7.33 -17.25 13.82
C GLN A 174 5.83 -17.26 13.48
N LEU A 175 5.46 -16.84 12.26
CA LEU A 175 4.07 -16.86 11.79
C LEU A 175 3.54 -18.29 11.66
N LEU A 176 4.34 -19.22 11.12
CA LEU A 176 3.93 -20.61 10.92
C LEU A 176 3.75 -21.38 12.24
N GLU A 177 4.42 -20.94 13.30
CA GLU A 177 4.26 -21.46 14.67
C GLU A 177 2.98 -20.98 15.37
N GLN A 178 2.32 -19.93 14.87
CA GLN A 178 1.10 -19.42 15.47
C GLN A 178 -0.07 -20.42 15.33
N PRO A 179 -0.92 -20.58 16.36
CA PRO A 179 -2.08 -21.46 16.34
C PRO A 179 -3.22 -20.84 15.51
N MET A 180 -3.02 -20.76 14.19
CA MET A 180 -3.95 -20.13 13.26
C MET A 180 -4.67 -21.17 12.41
N GLU A 181 -6.00 -21.12 12.45
CA GLU A 181 -6.89 -21.91 11.59
C GLU A 181 -7.32 -21.09 10.36
N GLU A 182 -7.59 -21.77 9.24
CA GLU A 182 -8.31 -21.20 8.08
C GLU A 182 -7.82 -19.83 7.58
N ALA A 183 -6.50 -19.69 7.40
CA ALA A 183 -5.90 -18.48 6.83
C ALA A 183 -5.21 -18.77 5.49
N LEU A 184 -5.44 -17.87 4.53
CA LEU A 184 -4.73 -17.84 3.26
C LEU A 184 -3.43 -17.07 3.44
N ILE A 185 -2.30 -17.75 3.32
CA ILE A 185 -0.95 -17.15 3.42
C ILE A 185 -0.34 -17.08 2.03
N VAL A 186 -0.03 -15.86 1.57
CA VAL A 186 0.49 -15.56 0.23
C VAL A 186 1.91 -15.02 0.34
N ASP A 187 2.83 -15.63 -0.40
CA ASP A 187 4.19 -15.18 -0.62
C ASP A 187 4.25 -14.30 -1.87
N LEU A 188 4.40 -12.99 -1.68
CA LEU A 188 4.54 -12.01 -2.78
C LEU A 188 5.95 -12.01 -3.38
N CYS A 189 6.96 -12.57 -2.72
CA CYS A 189 8.31 -12.67 -3.26
C CYS A 189 8.40 -13.76 -4.34
N GLN A 190 7.80 -14.91 -4.07
CA GLN A 190 7.81 -16.06 -4.99
C GLN A 190 6.52 -16.17 -5.82
N GLY A 191 5.51 -15.37 -5.51
CA GLY A 191 4.24 -15.38 -6.20
C GLY A 191 3.48 -16.69 -6.03
N LYS A 192 3.34 -17.17 -4.79
CA LYS A 192 2.71 -18.46 -4.48
C LYS A 192 1.89 -18.40 -3.19
N ILE A 193 1.00 -19.38 -3.01
CA ILE A 193 0.29 -19.60 -1.75
C ILE A 193 1.12 -20.56 -0.89
N ILE A 194 1.44 -20.17 0.34
CA ILE A 194 2.12 -21.01 1.34
C ILE A 194 1.10 -21.91 2.06
N ARG A 195 -0.07 -21.35 2.38
CA ARG A 195 -1.17 -22.06 3.04
C ARG A 195 -2.48 -21.63 2.40
N ALA A 196 -3.24 -22.59 1.90
CA ALA A 196 -4.60 -22.40 1.37
C ALA A 196 -5.64 -22.90 2.39
N VAL A 197 -6.87 -22.43 2.25
CA VAL A 197 -8.04 -22.99 2.95
C VAL A 197 -8.54 -24.25 2.23
N GLY A 198 -8.41 -24.31 0.89
CA GLY A 198 -8.55 -25.52 0.08
C GLY A 198 -9.73 -25.55 -0.88
N ASP A 199 -10.62 -24.56 -0.83
CA ASP A 199 -11.81 -24.43 -1.66
C ASP A 199 -11.80 -23.17 -2.54
N GLU A 200 -10.67 -22.46 -2.64
CA GLU A 200 -10.55 -21.19 -3.37
C GLU A 200 -10.94 -21.29 -4.86
N GLU A 201 -10.83 -22.47 -5.45
CA GLU A 201 -11.25 -22.78 -6.83
C GLU A 201 -12.77 -22.94 -6.98
N GLU A 202 -13.50 -23.16 -5.88
CA GLU A 202 -14.93 -23.48 -5.89
C GLU A 202 -15.81 -22.29 -5.46
N ILE A 203 -15.22 -21.25 -4.85
CA ILE A 203 -15.94 -20.07 -4.33
C ILE A 203 -16.71 -19.33 -5.44
N LEU A 204 -16.05 -19.08 -6.57
CA LEU A 204 -16.62 -18.30 -7.67
C LEU A 204 -17.22 -19.23 -8.73
N PRO A 205 -18.34 -18.87 -9.38
CA PRO A 205 -18.87 -19.67 -10.49
C PRO A 205 -17.85 -19.79 -11.64
N ALA A 206 -17.66 -20.99 -12.19
CA ALA A 206 -16.65 -21.28 -13.22
C ALA A 206 -16.70 -20.34 -14.43
N LYS A 207 -17.91 -19.92 -14.84
CA LYS A 207 -18.07 -18.93 -15.92
C LYS A 207 -17.42 -17.59 -15.58
N LEU A 208 -17.65 -17.08 -14.37
CA LEU A 208 -17.06 -15.83 -13.90
C LEU A 208 -15.54 -15.94 -13.79
N GLN A 209 -15.04 -17.06 -13.28
CA GLN A 209 -13.60 -17.32 -13.20
C GLN A 209 -12.94 -17.23 -14.59
N ASN A 210 -13.51 -17.92 -15.59
CA ASN A 210 -12.98 -17.92 -16.95
C ASN A 210 -12.98 -16.52 -17.58
N GLU A 211 -14.04 -15.73 -17.36
CA GLU A 211 -14.14 -14.37 -17.90
C GLU A 211 -13.10 -13.44 -17.26
N VAL A 212 -12.96 -13.49 -15.92
CA VAL A 212 -11.97 -12.68 -15.19
C VAL A 212 -10.55 -13.06 -15.59
N LEU A 213 -10.22 -14.35 -15.64
CA LEU A 213 -8.89 -14.83 -16.05
C LEU A 213 -8.57 -14.40 -17.48
N THR A 214 -9.52 -14.51 -18.41
CA THR A 214 -9.33 -14.05 -19.79
C THR A 214 -8.98 -12.56 -19.82
N SER A 215 -9.71 -11.75 -19.05
CA SER A 215 -9.45 -10.30 -18.97
C SER A 215 -8.09 -9.99 -18.35
N LEU A 216 -7.74 -10.60 -17.22
CA LEU A 216 -6.48 -10.38 -16.52
C LEU A 216 -5.27 -10.80 -17.38
N ASN A 217 -5.35 -11.95 -18.05
CA ASN A 217 -4.28 -12.44 -18.92
C ASN A 217 -4.00 -11.48 -20.07
N ARG A 218 -5.06 -10.91 -20.69
CA ARG A 218 -4.91 -9.91 -21.75
C ARG A 218 -4.13 -8.68 -21.29
N HIS A 219 -4.36 -8.20 -20.07
CA HIS A 219 -3.65 -7.05 -19.51
C HIS A 219 -2.20 -7.39 -19.11
N ASN A 220 -1.98 -8.59 -18.56
CA ASN A 220 -0.63 -9.03 -18.19
C ASN A 220 0.29 -9.17 -19.42
N SER A 221 -0.24 -9.65 -20.55
CA SER A 221 0.50 -9.71 -21.82
C SER A 221 0.92 -8.32 -22.33
N ASN A 222 0.07 -7.30 -22.17
CA ASN A 222 0.38 -5.95 -22.64
C ASN A 222 1.46 -5.26 -21.78
N ASN A 223 1.49 -5.55 -20.47
CA ASN A 223 2.49 -4.97 -19.55
C ASN A 223 3.89 -5.56 -19.77
N ASN A 224 3.99 -6.85 -20.12
CA ASN A 224 5.27 -7.50 -20.41
C ASN A 224 5.94 -7.03 -21.72
N VAL A 225 5.20 -6.33 -22.59
CA VAL A 225 5.75 -5.72 -23.82
C VAL A 225 6.42 -4.38 -23.51
N HIS A 226 5.96 -3.63 -22.50
CA HIS A 226 6.48 -2.29 -22.16
C HIS A 226 7.65 -2.30 -21.15
N SER A 227 7.98 -3.43 -20.53
CA SER A 227 9.15 -3.56 -19.64
C SER A 227 10.40 -4.14 -20.33
N LYS A 228 10.41 -4.20 -21.66
CA LYS A 228 11.53 -4.74 -22.46
C LYS A 228 12.33 -3.70 -23.25
N ASP A 229 12.01 -2.42 -23.10
CA ASP A 229 12.74 -1.29 -23.72
C ASP A 229 13.49 -0.46 -22.68
#